data_AF-A0A942W7J8-F1
#
_entry.id   AF-A0A942W7J8-F1
#
_cell.length_a   1.000
_cell.length_b   1.000
_cell.length_c   1.000
_cell.angle_alpha   90.00
_cell.angle_beta   90.00
_cell.angle_gamma   90.00
#
_symmetry.space_group_name_H-M   'P 1'
#
loop_
_entity.id
_entity.type
_entity.pdbx_description
1 polymer ?
#
loop_
_entity_poly.entity_id
_entity_poly.type
_entity_poly.pdbx_seq_one_letter_code
_entity_poly.pdbx_strand_id
1 'polypeptide(L)'
;MNKAKILKRLIEQNYNSVKEFSKCCNLPYTTVYTILKNGVGKANVNNIIVICRELNITVEQLYDIAGDKKEQHNIITSLGISSKDKLTDSESQLLKKYHFLDEYGKEAVDSILNVEYNRCVNINNATYDFYSKIVDDELEEIIKEEEKKVALQEKELV
;
A
#
# COMPACT_ATOMS: atom_id res chain seq x y z
N MET A 1 -6.53 2.62 -24.85
CA MET A 1 -7.67 3.50 -24.46
C MET A 1 -7.08 4.81 -23.94
N ASN A 2 -7.67 5.99 -24.18
CA ASN A 2 -7.03 7.25 -23.76
C ASN A 2 -7.15 7.46 -22.24
N LYS A 3 -6.02 7.57 -21.52
CA LYS A 3 -5.91 7.77 -20.05
C LYS A 3 -6.87 8.83 -19.50
N ALA A 4 -7.06 9.94 -20.21
CA ALA A 4 -7.96 11.00 -19.79
C ALA A 4 -9.44 10.58 -19.79
N LYS A 5 -9.85 9.67 -20.68
CA LYS A 5 -11.21 9.13 -20.70
C LYS A 5 -11.49 8.24 -19.49
N ILE A 6 -10.49 7.53 -18.98
CA ILE A 6 -10.61 6.69 -17.78
C ILE A 6 -10.85 7.57 -16.56
N LEU A 7 -10.02 8.61 -16.38
CA LEU A 7 -10.22 9.59 -15.31
C LEU A 7 -11.60 10.24 -15.40
N LYS A 8 -12.02 10.66 -16.60
CA LYS A 8 -13.34 11.26 -16.80
C LYS A 8 -14.46 10.32 -16.35
N ARG A 9 -14.39 9.04 -16.73
CA ARG A 9 -15.38 8.03 -16.32
C ARG A 9 -15.40 7.83 -14.81
N LEU A 10 -14.24 7.73 -14.17
CA LEU A 10 -14.15 7.53 -12.71
C LEU A 10 -14.70 8.74 -11.93
N ILE A 11 -14.46 9.95 -12.44
CA ILE A 11 -15.02 11.17 -11.86
C ILE A 11 -16.55 11.14 -11.98
N GLU A 12 -17.10 10.80 -13.15
CA GLU A 12 -18.55 10.72 -13.37
C GLU A 12 -19.23 9.60 -12.57
N GLN A 13 -18.49 8.55 -12.17
CA GLN A 13 -19.01 7.47 -11.33
C GLN A 13 -19.05 7.81 -9.84
N ASN A 14 -18.10 8.62 -9.35
CA ASN A 14 -17.94 8.90 -7.92
C ASN A 14 -18.37 10.33 -7.52
N TYR A 15 -18.55 11.24 -8.48
CA TYR A 15 -18.87 12.65 -8.23
C TYR A 15 -19.96 13.14 -9.18
N ASN A 16 -20.78 14.11 -8.74
CA ASN A 16 -21.88 14.62 -9.55
C ASN A 16 -21.39 15.49 -10.73
N SER A 17 -20.20 16.09 -10.62
CA SER A 17 -19.61 16.89 -11.71
C SER A 17 -18.09 17.04 -11.60
N VAL A 18 -17.44 17.34 -12.73
CA VAL A 18 -16.01 17.70 -12.78
C VAL A 18 -15.71 18.95 -11.93
N LYS A 19 -16.67 19.87 -11.81
CA LYS A 19 -16.53 21.07 -10.99
C LYS A 19 -16.49 20.74 -9.51
N GLU A 20 -17.33 19.82 -9.05
CA GLU A 20 -17.33 19.33 -7.68
C GLU A 20 -16.04 18.57 -7.37
N PHE A 21 -15.65 17.64 -8.25
CA PHE A 21 -14.38 16.93 -8.13
C PHE A 21 -13.16 17.87 -8.04
N SER A 22 -13.13 18.93 -8.85
CA SER A 22 -12.03 19.91 -8.82
C SER A 22 -11.90 20.61 -7.46
N LYS A 23 -13.02 20.83 -6.75
CA LYS A 23 -13.00 21.38 -5.39
C LYS A 23 -12.45 20.38 -4.39
N CYS A 24 -12.85 19.11 -4.46
CA CYS A 24 -12.33 18.04 -3.60
C CYS A 24 -10.81 17.87 -3.76
N CYS A 25 -10.33 17.90 -5.00
CA CYS A 25 -8.89 17.86 -5.31
C CYS A 25 -8.12 19.15 -4.95
N ASN A 26 -8.80 20.23 -4.54
CA ASN A 26 -8.22 21.57 -4.41
C ASN A 26 -7.46 22.04 -5.67
N LEU A 27 -8.02 21.77 -6.86
CA LEU A 27 -7.46 22.17 -8.15
C LEU A 27 -8.41 23.13 -8.87
N PRO A 28 -7.89 24.11 -9.64
CA PRO A 28 -8.74 24.93 -10.49
C PRO A 28 -9.52 24.07 -11.48
N TYR A 29 -10.81 24.38 -11.67
CA TYR A 29 -11.67 23.68 -12.64
C TYR A 29 -11.03 23.64 -14.03
N THR A 30 -10.40 24.75 -14.46
CA THR A 30 -9.71 24.87 -15.74
C THR A 30 -8.53 23.90 -15.85
N THR A 31 -7.80 23.67 -14.76
CA THR A 31 -6.72 22.68 -14.69
C THR A 31 -7.26 21.27 -14.90
N VAL A 32 -8.28 20.85 -14.13
CA VAL A 32 -8.86 19.50 -14.28
C VAL A 32 -9.46 19.33 -15.69
N TYR A 33 -10.18 20.33 -16.18
CA TYR A 33 -10.78 20.33 -17.51
C TYR A 33 -9.73 20.18 -18.63
N THR A 34 -8.63 20.93 -18.56
CA THR A 34 -7.56 20.85 -19.58
C THR A 34 -6.84 19.50 -19.56
N ILE A 35 -6.66 18.88 -18.39
CA ILE A 35 -6.08 17.54 -18.25
C ILE A 35 -6.98 16.49 -18.91
N LEU A 36 -8.29 16.56 -18.64
CA LEU A 36 -9.28 15.64 -19.23
C LEU A 36 -9.44 15.84 -20.74
N LYS A 37 -9.24 17.07 -21.24
CA LYS A 37 -9.34 17.41 -22.67
C LYS A 37 -8.08 17.08 -23.47
N ASN A 38 -6.91 17.46 -22.96
CA ASN A 38 -5.64 17.41 -23.72
C ASN A 38 -4.84 16.13 -23.46
N GLY A 39 -5.20 15.35 -22.43
CA GLY A 39 -4.53 14.11 -22.08
C GLY A 39 -3.64 14.23 -20.85
N VAL A 40 -3.58 13.13 -20.09
CA VAL A 40 -2.82 13.02 -18.82
C VAL A 40 -1.32 13.23 -19.03
N GLY A 41 -0.74 12.75 -20.14
CA GLY A 41 0.71 12.82 -20.38
C GLY A 41 1.29 14.22 -20.62
N LYS A 42 0.45 15.25 -20.79
CA LYS A 42 0.88 16.66 -20.95
C LYS A 42 0.68 17.48 -19.67
N ALA A 43 0.15 16.87 -18.62
CA ALA A 43 -0.16 17.54 -17.37
C ALA A 43 1.03 17.55 -16.41
N ASN A 44 1.01 18.49 -15.46
CA ASN A 44 1.96 18.48 -14.35
C ASN A 44 1.75 17.21 -13.50
N VAL A 45 2.83 16.46 -13.23
CA VAL A 45 2.81 15.19 -12.47
C VAL A 45 2.16 15.36 -11.10
N ASN A 46 2.39 16.47 -10.40
CA ASN A 46 1.77 16.74 -9.10
C ASN A 46 0.24 16.78 -9.20
N ASN A 47 -0.29 17.38 -10.26
CA ASN A 47 -1.74 17.44 -10.48
C ASN A 47 -2.30 16.05 -10.80
N ILE A 48 -1.55 15.22 -11.54
CA ILE A 48 -1.95 13.83 -11.83
C ILE A 48 -2.01 13.02 -10.54
N ILE A 49 -1.00 13.13 -9.68
CA ILE A 49 -0.94 12.43 -8.39
C ILE A 49 -2.12 12.81 -7.50
N VAL A 50 -2.44 14.11 -7.39
CA VAL A 50 -3.59 14.59 -6.61
C VAL A 50 -4.89 14.00 -7.12
N ILE A 51 -5.12 14.04 -8.44
CA ILE A 51 -6.32 13.49 -9.08
C ILE A 51 -6.42 11.97 -8.86
N CYS A 52 -5.32 11.23 -8.99
CA CYS A 52 -5.31 9.78 -8.80
C CYS A 52 -5.59 9.39 -7.34
N ARG A 53 -4.98 10.13 -6.39
CA ARG A 53 -5.22 9.94 -4.94
C ARG A 53 -6.68 10.15 -4.59
N GLU A 54 -7.29 11.23 -5.07
CA GLU A 54 -8.71 11.52 -4.82
C GLU A 54 -9.63 10.42 -5.39
N LEU A 55 -9.24 9.81 -6.51
CA LEU A 55 -9.97 8.69 -7.13
C LEU A 55 -9.61 7.31 -6.55
N ASN A 56 -8.78 7.25 -5.51
CA ASN A 56 -8.27 6.00 -4.91
C ASN A 56 -7.65 5.03 -5.93
N ILE A 57 -6.94 5.56 -6.93
CA ILE A 57 -6.15 4.79 -7.89
C ILE A 57 -4.69 5.24 -7.87
N THR A 58 -3.78 4.35 -8.23
CA THR A 58 -2.39 4.73 -8.49
C THR A 58 -2.20 5.18 -9.94
N VAL A 59 -1.11 5.92 -10.18
CA VAL A 59 -0.74 6.32 -11.55
C VAL A 59 -0.46 5.07 -12.38
N GLU A 60 0.15 4.04 -11.79
CA GLU A 60 0.41 2.75 -12.42
C GLU A 60 -0.89 2.06 -12.84
N GLN A 61 -1.90 2.01 -11.94
CA GLN A 61 -3.22 1.46 -12.25
C GLN A 61 -3.92 2.20 -13.39
N LEU A 62 -3.78 3.53 -13.46
CA LEU A 62 -4.32 4.32 -14.56
C LEU A 62 -3.71 3.91 -15.91
N TYR A 63 -2.42 3.61 -15.96
CA TYR A 63 -1.71 3.18 -17.17
C TYR A 63 -2.03 1.72 -17.52
N ASP A 64 -2.19 0.87 -16.51
CA ASP A 64 -2.64 -0.52 -16.66
C ASP A 64 -4.02 -0.60 -17.30
N ILE A 65 -4.99 0.20 -16.82
CA ILE A 65 -6.36 0.24 -17.37
C ILE A 65 -6.38 0.85 -18.79
N ALA A 66 -5.45 1.77 -19.08
CA ALA A 66 -5.32 2.38 -20.41
C ALA A 66 -4.80 1.39 -21.47
N GLY A 67 -4.27 0.24 -21.06
CA GLY A 67 -3.68 -0.77 -21.93
C GLY A 67 -2.22 -0.51 -22.27
N ASP A 68 -1.55 0.37 -21.52
CA ASP A 68 -0.14 0.73 -21.76
C ASP A 68 0.80 -0.21 -20.97
N LYS A 69 0.65 -1.53 -21.11
CA LYS A 69 1.63 -2.49 -20.59
C LYS A 69 2.72 -2.75 -21.64
N LYS A 70 3.93 -2.24 -21.39
CA LYS A 70 5.03 -3.18 -21.11
C LYS A 70 4.75 -3.70 -19.71
N GLU A 71 4.67 -5.02 -19.57
CA GLU A 71 4.45 -5.68 -18.30
C GLU A 71 5.41 -5.17 -17.22
N GLN A 72 4.93 -5.24 -15.98
CA GLN A 72 5.67 -5.24 -14.70
C GLN A 72 5.50 -3.96 -13.87
N HIS A 73 4.53 -3.97 -12.96
CA HIS A 73 4.75 -3.92 -11.51
C HIS A 73 3.39 -3.82 -10.81
N ASN A 74 3.02 -4.87 -10.07
CA ASN A 74 1.96 -4.79 -9.05
C ASN A 74 2.64 -4.79 -7.69
N ILE A 75 2.61 -3.64 -7.00
CA ILE A 75 2.86 -3.62 -5.56
C ILE A 75 1.65 -4.27 -4.89
N ILE A 76 1.91 -5.47 -4.42
CA ILE A 76 1.27 -6.14 -3.31
C ILE A 76 1.26 -5.19 -2.10
N THR A 77 0.10 -4.87 -1.57
CA THR A 77 0.02 -4.23 -0.25
C THR A 77 -1.04 -5.02 0.53
N SER A 78 -0.74 -6.19 1.09
CA SER A 78 0.22 -6.32 2.20
C SER A 78 0.80 -7.73 2.45
N LEU A 79 0.62 -8.75 1.58
CA LEU A 79 1.03 -10.16 1.89
C LEU A 79 1.45 -11.08 0.72
N GLY A 80 1.96 -10.54 -0.37
CA GLY A 80 2.53 -11.30 -1.50
C GLY A 80 1.54 -11.83 -2.53
N ILE A 81 0.25 -11.97 -2.20
CA ILE A 81 -0.71 -12.66 -3.04
C ILE A 81 -1.47 -11.64 -3.90
N SER A 82 -1.08 -11.52 -5.17
CA SER A 82 -1.87 -10.79 -6.15
C SER A 82 -3.04 -11.68 -6.58
N SER A 83 -4.25 -11.14 -6.77
CA SER A 83 -5.35 -11.85 -7.48
C SER A 83 -5.02 -12.17 -8.96
N LYS A 84 -3.73 -12.11 -9.33
CA LYS A 84 -3.14 -12.41 -10.62
C LYS A 84 -2.08 -13.53 -10.54
N ASP A 85 -1.90 -14.19 -9.40
CA ASP A 85 -1.33 -15.54 -9.42
C ASP A 85 -2.39 -16.48 -9.96
N LYS A 86 -2.09 -17.12 -11.08
CA LYS A 86 -2.80 -18.33 -11.45
C LYS A 86 -2.58 -19.27 -10.26
N LEU A 87 -3.63 -19.57 -9.48
CA LEU A 87 -3.55 -20.57 -8.41
C LEU A 87 -2.77 -21.75 -9.00
N THR A 88 -1.69 -22.14 -8.33
CA THR A 88 -1.00 -23.37 -8.69
C THR A 88 -2.03 -24.49 -8.70
N ASP A 89 -1.85 -25.50 -9.55
CA ASP A 89 -2.81 -26.61 -9.62
C ASP A 89 -3.02 -27.24 -8.22
N SER A 90 -1.99 -27.21 -7.37
CA SER A 90 -2.04 -27.58 -5.95
C SER A 90 -2.99 -26.71 -5.11
N GLU A 91 -2.93 -25.37 -5.23
CA GLU A 91 -3.80 -24.46 -4.47
C GLU A 91 -5.26 -24.60 -4.92
N SER A 92 -5.50 -24.77 -6.23
CA SER A 92 -6.85 -24.99 -6.75
C SER A 92 -7.43 -26.31 -6.26
N GLN A 93 -6.62 -27.36 -6.18
CA GLN A 93 -7.04 -28.64 -5.60
C GLN A 93 -7.31 -28.55 -4.11
N LEU A 94 -6.50 -27.80 -3.36
CA LEU A 94 -6.72 -27.56 -1.93
C LEU A 94 -8.08 -26.88 -1.69
N LEU A 95 -8.37 -25.82 -2.44
CA LEU A 95 -9.63 -25.09 -2.35
C LEU A 95 -10.83 -25.99 -2.69
N LYS A 96 -10.72 -26.81 -3.74
CA LYS A 96 -11.76 -27.80 -4.09
C LYS A 96 -12.00 -28.77 -2.94
N LYS A 97 -10.95 -29.40 -2.39
CA LYS A 97 -11.07 -30.34 -1.26
C LYS A 97 -11.75 -29.69 -0.07
N TYR A 98 -11.34 -28.47 0.27
CA TYR A 98 -11.92 -27.72 1.38
C TYR A 98 -13.41 -27.41 1.16
N HIS A 99 -13.82 -27.05 -0.06
CA HIS A 99 -15.24 -26.83 -0.39
C HIS A 99 -16.11 -28.08 -0.24
N PHE A 100 -15.56 -29.27 -0.46
CA PHE A 100 -16.27 -30.55 -0.30
C PHE A 100 -16.43 -31.00 1.15
N LEU A 101 -15.75 -30.36 2.11
CA LEU A 101 -15.89 -30.70 3.53
C LEU A 101 -17.23 -30.23 4.10
N ASP A 102 -17.74 -30.98 5.06
CA ASP A 102 -18.86 -30.59 5.91
C ASP A 102 -18.42 -29.55 6.96
N GLU A 103 -19.36 -29.10 7.79
CA GLU A 103 -19.12 -28.05 8.79
C GLU A 103 -18.02 -28.47 9.79
N TYR A 104 -18.12 -29.69 10.32
CA TYR A 104 -17.12 -30.25 11.24
C TYR A 104 -15.73 -30.37 10.59
N GLY A 105 -15.66 -30.85 9.35
CA GLY A 105 -14.41 -30.96 8.61
C GLY A 105 -13.73 -29.61 8.37
N LYS A 106 -14.50 -28.57 8.07
CA LYS A 106 -13.96 -27.20 7.90
C LYS A 106 -13.43 -26.64 9.22
N GLU A 107 -14.16 -26.81 10.31
CA GLU A 107 -13.75 -26.35 11.64
C GLU A 107 -12.42 -26.98 12.09
N ALA A 108 -12.24 -28.28 11.83
CA ALA A 108 -10.98 -28.97 12.12
C ALA A 108 -9.81 -28.41 11.30
N VAL A 109 -10.02 -28.17 10.00
CA VAL A 109 -8.98 -27.60 9.12
C VAL A 109 -8.64 -26.17 9.51
N ASP A 110 -9.65 -25.34 9.80
CA ASP A 110 -9.46 -23.94 10.21
C ASP A 110 -8.69 -23.83 11.52
N SER A 111 -8.98 -24.72 12.47
CA SER A 111 -8.26 -24.76 13.75
C SER A 111 -6.76 -24.96 13.54
N ILE A 112 -6.38 -25.93 12.70
CA ILE A 112 -4.97 -26.21 12.38
C ILE A 112 -4.36 -25.04 11.60
N LEU A 113 -5.08 -24.52 10.60
CA LEU A 113 -4.60 -23.41 9.77
C LEU A 113 -4.31 -22.16 10.61
N ASN A 114 -5.18 -21.85 11.57
CA ASN A 114 -5.00 -20.72 12.47
C ASN A 114 -3.79 -20.89 13.40
N VAL A 115 -3.60 -22.10 13.95
CA VAL A 115 -2.41 -22.40 14.77
C VAL A 115 -1.13 -22.18 13.97
N GLU A 116 -1.09 -22.71 12.75
CA GLU A 116 0.08 -22.64 11.87
C GLU A 116 0.34 -21.22 11.35
N TYR A 117 -0.72 -20.51 10.97
CA TYR A 117 -0.64 -19.11 10.57
C TYR A 117 -0.08 -18.24 11.69
N ASN A 118 -0.63 -18.35 12.90
CA ASN A 118 -0.16 -17.59 14.05
C ASN A 118 1.29 -17.96 14.41
N ARG A 119 1.68 -19.23 14.32
CA ARG A 119 3.09 -19.64 14.53
C ARG A 119 4.02 -18.91 13.56
N CYS A 120 3.69 -18.90 12.27
CA CYS A 120 4.52 -18.28 11.24
C CYS A 120 4.55 -16.75 11.34
N VAL A 121 3.42 -16.10 11.66
CA VAL A 121 3.34 -14.64 11.79
C VAL A 121 4.03 -14.15 13.06
N ASN A 122 3.83 -14.84 14.19
CA ASN A 122 4.43 -14.42 15.46
C ASN A 122 5.96 -14.55 15.48
N ILE A 123 6.53 -15.49 14.73
CA ILE A 123 7.99 -15.57 14.53
C ILE A 123 8.52 -14.29 13.86
N ASN A 124 7.78 -13.72 12.91
CA ASN A 124 8.20 -12.49 12.21
C ASN A 124 8.04 -11.22 13.06
N ASN A 125 7.06 -11.20 13.97
CA ASN A 125 6.88 -10.05 14.86
C ASN A 125 7.85 -10.09 16.05
N ALA A 126 8.14 -11.27 16.59
CA ALA A 126 9.07 -11.44 17.71
C ALA A 126 10.52 -11.09 17.34
N THR A 127 10.93 -11.33 16.10
CA THR A 127 12.25 -10.90 15.61
C THR A 127 12.36 -9.39 15.52
N TYR A 128 11.31 -8.70 15.05
CA TYR A 128 11.29 -7.24 14.94
C TYR A 128 11.31 -6.55 16.31
N ASP A 129 10.51 -7.04 17.26
CA ASP A 129 10.51 -6.56 18.64
C ASP A 129 11.88 -6.77 19.32
N PHE A 130 12.56 -7.88 19.03
CA PHE A 130 13.89 -8.15 19.55
C PHE A 130 14.97 -7.20 19.00
N TYR A 131 14.98 -6.95 17.69
CA TYR A 131 15.93 -6.01 17.08
C TYR A 131 15.68 -4.56 17.51
N SER A 132 14.42 -4.12 17.60
CA SER A 132 14.08 -2.78 18.06
C SER A 132 14.58 -2.55 19.49
N LYS A 133 14.42 -3.55 20.36
CA LYS A 133 14.85 -3.47 21.77
C LYS A 133 16.36 -3.36 21.92
N ILE A 134 17.14 -4.08 21.11
CA ILE A 134 18.60 -3.97 21.09
C ILE A 134 19.04 -2.56 20.67
N VAL A 135 18.40 -1.99 19.65
CA VAL A 135 18.74 -0.65 19.14
C VAL A 135 18.39 0.45 20.15
N ASP A 136 17.25 0.32 20.84
CA ASP A 136 16.84 1.26 21.89
C ASP A 136 17.81 1.23 23.09
N ASP A 137 18.24 0.03 23.51
CA ASP A 137 19.19 -0.15 24.60
C ASP A 137 20.59 0.43 24.26
N GLU A 138 21.08 0.23 23.03
CA GLU A 138 22.35 0.81 22.56
C GLU A 138 22.29 2.35 22.48
N LEU A 139 21.18 2.92 22.01
CA LEU A 139 20.99 4.36 21.93
C LEU A 139 20.94 5.02 23.31
N GLU A 140 20.27 4.40 24.28
CA GLU A 140 20.25 4.88 25.66
C GLU A 140 21.64 4.94 26.30
N GLU A 141 22.50 3.96 26.00
CA GLU A 141 23.85 3.90 26.54
C GLU A 141 24.73 5.03 25.95
N ILE A 142 24.61 5.28 24.64
CA ILE A 142 25.29 6.38 23.94
C ILE A 142 24.87 7.74 24.51
N ILE A 143 23.56 7.97 24.69
CA ILE A 143 23.03 9.23 25.24
C ILE A 143 23.58 9.47 26.66
N LYS A 144 23.58 8.43 27.52
CA LYS A 144 24.12 8.53 28.88
C LYS A 144 25.62 8.84 28.89
N GLU A 145 26.39 8.35 27.93
CA GLU A 145 27.80 8.70 27.78
C GLU A 145 28.00 10.16 27.33
N GLU A 146 27.20 10.65 26.40
CA GLU A 146 27.29 12.03 25.94
C GLU A 146 26.90 13.02 27.04
N GLU A 147 25.83 12.76 27.78
CA GLU A 147 25.41 13.60 28.92
C GLU A 147 26.50 13.67 30.01
N LYS A 148 27.17 12.56 30.30
CA LYS A 148 28.32 12.54 31.23
C LYS A 148 29.50 13.38 30.72
N LYS A 149 29.79 13.34 29.42
CA LYS A 149 30.87 14.14 28.81
C LYS A 149 30.57 15.63 28.90
N VAL A 150 29.32 16.04 28.64
CA VAL A 150 28.87 17.44 28.77
C VAL A 150 28.97 17.91 30.23
N ALA A 151 28.49 17.11 31.19
CA ALA A 151 28.55 17.45 32.61
C ALA A 151 29.97 17.58 33.19
N LEU A 152 30.96 16.88 32.60
CA LEU A 152 32.36 17.04 32.97
C LEU A 152 32.95 18.35 32.42
N GLN A 153 32.61 18.70 31.18
CA GLN A 153 33.09 19.94 30.54
C GLN A 153 32.57 21.20 31.25
N GLU A 154 31.33 21.18 31.76
CA GLU A 154 30.76 22.30 32.51
C GLU A 154 31.40 22.50 33.90
N LYS A 155 31.97 21.44 34.50
CA LYS A 155 32.66 21.51 35.80
C LYS A 155 34.10 22.02 35.72
N GLU A 156 34.74 21.97 34.55
CA GLU A 156 36.11 22.49 34.35
C GLU A 156 36.13 23.99 34.01
N LEU A 157 34.96 24.63 33.84
CA LEU A 157 34.79 26.05 33.48
C LEU A 157 34.43 26.96 34.67
N VAL A 158 34.40 26.43 35.90
CA VAL A 158 34.16 27.17 37.17
C VAL A 158 35.37 27.04 38.08
#